data_AF-A0A645I031-F1
#
_entry.id   AF-A0A645I031-F1
#
_cell.length_a   1.000
_cell.length_b   1.000
_cell.length_c   1.000
_cell.angle_alpha   90.00
_cell.angle_beta   90.00
_cell.angle_gamma   90.00
#
_symmetry.space_group_name_H-M   'P 1'
#
loop_
_entity.id
_entity.type
_entity.pdbx_description
1 polymer ?
#
loop_
_entity_poly.entity_id
_entity_poly.type
_entity_poly.pdbx_seq_one_letter_code
_entity_poly.pdbx_strand_id
1 'polypeptide(L)'
;MDHRYAELQEGSFEVGICDLSNTSEQEIRLHWEEGSIQASLKYDRQQLPAFSRWRLKNKDQHAVAWEPGTVTTQGRYFHDQNNLLRYLAPSEQAEFTLEFEFSERKE
;
A
#
# COMPACT_ATOMS: atom_id res chain seq x y z
N MET A 1 17.37 2.49 -14.30
CA MET A 1 16.13 2.05 -13.65
C MET A 1 15.66 3.23 -12.82
N ASP A 2 14.52 3.82 -13.18
CA ASP A 2 13.99 5.00 -12.50
C ASP A 2 13.10 4.53 -11.36
N HIS A 3 13.74 4.10 -10.27
CA HIS A 3 13.03 3.80 -9.03
C HIS A 3 12.65 5.14 -8.42
N ARG A 4 11.36 5.49 -8.44
CA ARG A 4 10.86 6.64 -7.70
C ARG A 4 10.80 6.29 -6.22
N TYR A 5 11.96 6.37 -5.57
CA TYR A 5 12.07 6.26 -4.12
C TYR A 5 11.46 7.51 -3.49
N ALA A 6 10.30 7.35 -2.88
CA ALA A 6 9.84 8.29 -1.86
C ALA A 6 10.16 7.67 -0.50
N GLU A 7 11.31 8.03 0.06
CA GLU A 7 11.60 7.75 1.47
C GLU A 7 10.77 8.71 2.32
N LEU A 8 9.94 8.13 3.18
CA LEU A 8 9.12 8.88 4.12
C LEU A 8 9.43 8.37 5.52
N GLN A 9 9.83 9.29 6.40
CA GLN A 9 9.87 9.00 7.83
C GLN A 9 8.48 9.20 8.43
N GLU A 10 7.89 8.11 8.90
CA GLU A 10 6.61 8.11 9.63
C GLU A 10 6.89 7.67 11.07
N GLY A 11 7.39 8.60 11.89
CA GLY A 11 7.75 8.32 13.27
C GLY A 11 9.06 7.54 13.38
N SER A 12 8.98 6.25 13.73
CA SER A 12 10.11 5.32 13.87
C SER A 12 10.17 4.34 12.70
N PHE A 13 9.46 4.64 11.61
CA PHE A 13 9.41 3.80 10.42
C PHE A 13 9.95 4.56 9.22
N GLU A 14 10.87 3.92 8.51
CA GLU A 14 11.28 4.30 7.17
C GLU A 14 10.39 3.57 6.16
N VAL A 15 9.75 4.31 5.26
CA VAL A 15 8.89 3.72 4.23
C VAL A 15 9.47 4.02 2.86
N GLY A 16 9.75 2.95 2.10
CA GLY A 16 10.12 3.03 0.69
C GLY A 16 8.96 2.56 -0.18
N ILE A 17 8.50 3.42 -1.09
CA ILE A 17 7.56 3.01 -2.15
C ILE A 17 8.37 2.80 -3.42
N CYS A 18 8.33 1.58 -3.97
CA CYS A 18 9.06 1.21 -5.17
C CYS A 18 8.07 0.85 -6.28
N ASP A 19 8.04 1.66 -7.35
CA ASP A 19 7.45 1.21 -8.61
C ASP A 19 8.40 0.17 -9.23
N LEU A 20 7.93 -1.07 -9.42
CA LEU A 20 8.68 -2.12 -10.09
C LEU A 20 8.62 -1.86 -11.61
N SER A 21 9.66 -1.21 -12.14
CA SER A 21 9.67 -0.67 -13.51
C SER A 21 9.24 -1.70 -14.56
N ASN A 22 8.36 -1.26 -15.48
CA ASN A 22 7.75 -1.99 -16.60
C ASN A 22 6.62 -2.98 -16.26
N THR A 23 6.05 -2.91 -15.05
CA THR A 23 4.88 -3.71 -14.65
C THR A 23 3.80 -2.83 -14.02
N SER A 24 2.59 -3.38 -13.84
CA SER A 24 1.57 -2.78 -12.98
C SER A 24 1.82 -3.06 -11.49
N GLU A 25 2.88 -3.81 -11.16
CA GLU A 25 3.20 -4.18 -9.79
C GLU A 25 3.82 -3.00 -9.02
N GLN A 26 3.41 -2.88 -7.78
CA GLN A 26 3.97 -1.93 -6.83
C GLN A 26 4.40 -2.66 -5.57
N GLU A 27 5.56 -2.31 -5.06
CA GLU A 27 6.09 -2.80 -3.80
C GLU A 27 6.17 -1.66 -2.79
N ILE A 28 5.62 -1.89 -1.60
CA ILE A 28 5.76 -1.00 -0.44
C ILE A 28 6.65 -1.71 0.56
N ARG A 29 7.72 -1.05 1.01
CA ARG A 29 8.62 -1.57 2.03
C ARG A 29 8.52 -0.72 3.28
N LEU A 30 8.43 -1.40 4.41
CA LEU A 30 8.33 -0.85 5.75
C LEU A 30 9.51 -1.33 6.55
N HIS A 31 10.32 -0.40 7.03
CA HIS A 31 11.42 -0.70 7.93
C HIS A 31 11.17 -0.02 9.27
N TRP A 32 11.33 -0.77 10.36
CA TRP A 32 11.32 -0.21 11.71
C TRP A 32 12.73 0.28 12.04
N GLU A 33 12.92 1.60 12.18
CA GLU A 33 14.25 2.21 12.34
C GLU A 33 15.03 1.67 13.56
N GLU A 34 14.33 1.33 14.65
CA GLU A 34 14.96 0.83 15.88
C GLU A 34 15.12 -0.70 15.88
N GLY A 35 14.69 -1.38 14.81
CA GLY A 35 14.69 -2.83 14.71
C GLY A 35 15.35 -3.36 13.44
N SER A 36 15.65 -4.65 13.45
CA SER A 36 16.15 -5.36 12.27
C SER A 36 15.04 -5.83 11.34
N ILE A 37 13.77 -5.66 11.71
CA ILE A 37 12.64 -6.20 10.95
C ILE A 37 12.24 -5.25 9.83
N GLN A 38 12.08 -5.80 8.64
CA GLN A 38 11.41 -5.18 7.51
C GLN A 38 10.20 -6.00 7.08
N ALA A 39 9.20 -5.32 6.54
CA ALA A 39 8.07 -5.93 5.87
C ALA A 39 7.94 -5.35 4.45
N SER A 40 7.50 -6.16 3.50
CA SER A 40 7.11 -5.67 2.18
C SER A 40 5.71 -6.15 1.80
N LEU A 41 5.04 -5.34 0.98
CA LEU A 41 3.76 -5.62 0.38
C LEU A 41 3.87 -5.39 -1.12
N LYS A 42 3.71 -6.45 -1.91
CA LYS A 42 3.60 -6.36 -3.37
C LYS A 42 2.16 -6.57 -3.80
N TYR A 43 1.72 -5.78 -4.77
CA TYR A 43 0.37 -5.88 -5.33
C TYR A 43 0.32 -5.32 -6.75
N ASP A 44 -0.73 -5.70 -7.50
CA ASP A 44 -1.00 -5.19 -8.84
C ASP A 44 -1.90 -3.93 -8.80
N ARG A 45 -1.38 -2.80 -9.28
CA ARG A 45 -2.10 -1.52 -9.34
C ARG A 45 -3.27 -1.51 -10.33
N GLN A 46 -3.34 -2.46 -11.27
CA GLN A 46 -4.53 -2.61 -12.11
C GLN A 46 -5.69 -3.25 -11.34
N GLN A 47 -5.38 -4.09 -10.36
CA GLN A 47 -6.36 -4.72 -9.47
C GLN A 47 -6.74 -3.75 -8.34
N LEU A 48 -5.75 -3.07 -7.75
CA LEU A 48 -5.90 -2.12 -6.64
C LEU A 48 -5.34 -0.74 -7.01
N PRO A 49 -6.07 0.08 -7.80
CA PRO A 49 -5.58 1.35 -8.32
C PRO A 49 -5.47 2.48 -7.30
N ALA A 50 -6.14 2.36 -6.16
CA ALA A 50 -6.08 3.34 -5.10
C ALA A 50 -5.06 2.93 -4.03
N PHE A 51 -4.48 3.93 -3.39
CA PHE A 51 -3.56 3.73 -2.29
C PHE A 51 -3.85 4.74 -1.18
N SER A 52 -4.16 4.22 0.01
CA SER A 52 -4.38 5.04 1.20
C SER A 52 -3.25 4.83 2.19
N ARG A 53 -2.94 5.90 2.91
CA ARG A 53 -1.91 5.92 3.95
C ARG A 53 -2.57 6.38 5.21
N TRP A 54 -2.36 5.66 6.30
CA TRP A 54 -2.91 6.03 7.58
C TRP A 54 -1.88 5.88 8.68
N ARG A 55 -1.98 6.73 9.69
CA ARG A 55 -1.12 6.69 10.87
C ARG A 55 -1.92 6.97 12.12
N LEU A 56 -1.61 6.22 13.16
CA LEU A 56 -2.03 6.46 14.53
C LEU A 56 -0.80 6.62 15.40
N LYS A 57 -0.67 7.79 16.00
CA LYS A 57 0.34 8.06 17.01
C LYS A 57 -0.35 8.68 18.21
N ASN A 58 -0.50 7.88 19.27
CA ASN A 58 -0.95 8.34 20.58
C ASN A 58 0.04 7.83 21.65
N LYS A 59 -0.24 8.10 22.93
CA LYS A 59 0.69 7.76 24.02
C LYS A 59 0.94 6.25 24.15
N ASP A 60 -0.02 5.43 23.75
CA ASP A 60 -0.03 3.99 24.01
C ASP A 60 0.12 3.16 22.72
N GLN A 61 -0.01 3.79 21.56
CA GLN A 61 -0.06 3.11 20.27
C GLN A 61 0.68 3.91 19.20
N HIS A 62 1.49 3.17 18.45
CA HIS A 62 2.08 3.65 17.22
C HIS A 62 1.79 2.62 16.12
N ALA A 63 0.99 3.01 15.15
CA ALA A 63 0.62 2.17 14.01
C ALA A 63 0.70 2.99 12.72
N VAL A 64 1.27 2.37 11.69
CA VAL A 64 1.24 2.85 10.31
C VAL A 64 0.52 1.82 9.47
N ALA A 65 -0.30 2.28 8.53
CA ALA A 65 -1.02 1.42 7.61
C ALA A 65 -0.84 1.94 6.19
N TRP A 66 -0.61 1.00 5.29
CA TRP A 66 -0.45 1.22 3.86
C TRP A 66 -1.43 0.30 3.16
N GLU A 67 -2.40 0.92 2.51
CA GLU A 67 -3.66 0.29 2.18
C GLU A 67 -3.91 0.40 0.67
N PRO A 68 -3.42 -0.57 -0.13
CA PRO A 68 -3.89 -0.76 -1.50
C PRO A 68 -5.38 -1.06 -1.51
N GLY A 69 -6.11 -0.44 -2.42
CA GLY A 69 -7.56 -0.55 -2.49
C GLY A 69 -8.11 -0.30 -3.88
N THR A 70 -9.39 -0.59 -4.06
CA THR A 70 -10.12 -0.26 -5.29
C THR A 70 -10.51 1.20 -5.37
N VAL A 71 -10.68 1.87 -4.22
CA VAL A 71 -11.06 3.29 -4.09
C VAL A 71 -10.37 3.95 -2.90
N THR A 72 -10.38 5.29 -2.87
CA THR A 72 -9.83 6.11 -1.78
C THR A 72 -10.79 6.23 -0.59
N THR A 73 -10.41 6.97 0.46
CA THR A 73 -11.23 7.19 1.66
C THR A 73 -12.32 8.26 1.50
N GLN A 74 -12.51 8.84 0.30
CA GLN A 74 -13.46 9.95 0.06
C GLN A 74 -14.95 9.56 0.12
N GLY A 75 -15.26 8.29 0.37
CA GLY A 75 -16.62 7.79 0.58
C GLY A 75 -17.40 7.48 -0.70
N ARG A 76 -18.35 6.54 -0.59
CA ARG A 76 -19.08 5.93 -1.72
C ARG A 76 -19.74 6.95 -2.66
N TYR A 77 -20.38 7.98 -2.12
CA TYR A 77 -21.08 8.99 -2.93
C TYR A 77 -20.13 9.67 -3.91
N PHE A 78 -18.94 10.08 -3.43
CA PHE A 78 -17.93 10.68 -4.27
C PHE A 78 -17.46 9.72 -5.37
N HIS A 79 -17.17 8.46 -5.03
CA HIS A 79 -16.69 7.48 -6.01
C HIS A 79 -17.73 7.13 -7.06
N ASP A 80 -19.01 7.06 -6.68
CA ASP A 80 -20.11 6.80 -7.61
C ASP A 80 -20.28 7.95 -8.62
N GLN A 81 -20.29 9.19 -8.14
CA GLN A 81 -20.42 10.38 -9.00
C GLN A 81 -19.24 10.54 -9.98
N ASN A 82 -18.08 9.99 -9.65
CA ASN A 82 -16.88 10.08 -10.49
C ASN A 82 -16.58 8.78 -11.27
N ASN A 83 -17.50 7.81 -11.31
CA ASN A 83 -17.33 6.51 -12.00
C ASN A 83 -16.07 5.74 -11.56
N LEU A 84 -15.72 5.83 -10.28
CA LEU A 84 -14.57 5.13 -9.69
C LEU A 84 -14.94 3.78 -9.06
N LEU A 85 -16.24 3.51 -8.90
CA LEU A 85 -16.72 2.23 -8.37
C LEU A 85 -16.76 1.16 -9.47
N ARG A 86 -16.12 0.03 -9.21
CA ARG A 86 -16.26 -1.18 -10.03
C ARG A 86 -17.42 -2.01 -9.51
N TYR A 87 -18.42 -2.24 -10.36
CA TYR A 87 -19.56 -3.11 -10.08
C TYR A 87 -19.33 -4.47 -10.73
N LEU A 88 -19.75 -5.53 -10.04
CA LEU A 88 -19.72 -6.90 -10.56
C LEU A 88 -21.13 -7.34 -10.95
N ALA A 89 -21.27 -7.91 -12.14
CA ALA A 89 -22.51 -8.56 -12.57
C ALA A 89 -22.76 -9.86 -11.79
N PRO A 90 -23.98 -10.42 -11.80
CA PRO A 90 -24.23 -11.75 -11.27
C PRO A 90 -23.25 -12.78 -11.85
N SER A 91 -22.63 -13.57 -10.98
CA SER A 91 -21.61 -14.57 -11.31
C SER A 91 -20.25 -14.03 -11.78
N GLU A 92 -20.07 -12.71 -11.89
CA GLU A 92 -18.75 -12.11 -12.12
C GLU A 92 -17.90 -12.19 -10.85
N GLN A 93 -16.61 -12.42 -11.01
CA GLN A 93 -15.63 -12.48 -9.92
C GLN A 93 -14.54 -11.45 -10.16
N ALA A 94 -14.04 -10.86 -9.07
CA ALA A 94 -12.82 -10.08 -9.06
C ALA A 94 -11.81 -10.76 -8.13
N GLU A 95 -10.59 -10.93 -8.63
CA GLU A 95 -9.48 -11.50 -7.90
C GLU A 95 -8.44 -10.42 -7.63
N PHE A 96 -7.82 -10.49 -6.46
CA PHE A 96 -6.79 -9.57 -6.01
C PHE A 96 -5.62 -10.39 -5.47
N THR A 97 -4.43 -10.13 -5.97
CA THR A 97 -3.20 -10.79 -5.52
C THR A 97 -2.37 -9.80 -4.71
N LEU A 98 -2.03 -10.21 -3.48
CA LEU A 98 -1.14 -9.47 -2.59
C LEU A 98 -0.12 -10.45 -2.02
N GLU A 99 1.14 -10.03 -1.98
CA GLU A 99 2.24 -10.79 -1.38
C GLU A 99 2.83 -9.99 -0.22
N PHE A 100 2.87 -10.62 0.96
CA PHE A 100 3.48 -10.06 2.15
C PHE A 100 4.77 -10.80 2.44
N GLU A 101 5.86 -10.06 2.62
CA GLU A 101 7.14 -10.60 3.05
C GLU A 101 7.56 -9.96 4.37
N PHE A 102 8.12 -10.77 5.27
CA PHE A 102 8.77 -10.30 6.48
C PHE A 102 10.19 -10.83 6.48
N SER A 103 11.16 -9.96 6.69
CA SER A 103 12.56 -10.36 6.70
C SER A 103 13.38 -9.49 7.65
N GLU A 104 14.61 -9.92 7.89
CA GLU A 104 15.60 -9.13 8.61
C GLU A 104 16.40 -8.29 7.61
N ARG A 105 16.61 -7.00 7.92
CA ARG A 105 17.52 -6.13 7.20
C ARG A 105 18.94 -6.63 7.46
N LYS A 106 19.60 -7.14 6.43
CA LYS A 106 21.04 -7.40 6.48
C LYS A 106 21.75 -6.05 6.43
N GLU A 107 22.60 -5.78 7.43
CA GLU A 107 23.49 -4.61 7.47
C GLU A 107 24.33 -4.47 6.20
#